data_AF-A0A1V6ILC0-F1
#
_entry.id   AF-A0A1V6ILC0-F1
#
_cell.length_a   1.000
_cell.length_b   1.000
_cell.length_c   1.000
_cell.angle_alpha   90.00
_cell.angle_beta   90.00
_cell.angle_gamma   90.00
#
_symmetry.space_group_name_H-M   'P 1'
#
loop_
_entity.id
_entity.type
_entity.pdbx_description
1 polymer ?
#
loop_
_entity_poly.entity_id
_entity_poly.type
_entity_poly.pdbx_seq_one_letter_code
_entity_poly.pdbx_strand_id
1 'polypeptide(L)'
;MPLLFKSLSHGEIPFGFFNIETDMILLNNYFFFASDFALYITDLAAKSPDEISVLNWNGYVLKENDIGNLMAAISGVYLSGFIGEVYGYFPFPHEPDKFKQNPEGYKTRNLIEGIIKRYVPLTKIPLSLSSQALEIKIGDYLFEKVGFHELLLYLWVGGYPRWKDEVKPGYIIKMKEAITLSCNPLFKGIVFE
;
A
#
# COMPACT_ATOMS: atom_id res chain seq x y z
N MET A 1 -0.83 -6.63 7.97
CA MET A 1 -0.57 -5.69 9.08
C MET A 1 0.50 -4.71 8.71
N PRO A 2 0.26 -3.41 8.91
CA PRO A 2 1.26 -2.40 8.60
C PRO A 2 2.49 -2.61 9.48
N LEU A 3 3.67 -2.45 8.89
CA LEU A 3 4.95 -2.38 9.61
C LEU A 3 5.53 -0.97 9.47
N LEU A 4 6.56 -0.67 10.26
CA LEU A 4 7.30 0.57 10.15
C LEU A 4 8.36 0.46 9.05
N PHE A 5 8.41 1.47 8.19
CA PHE A 5 9.39 1.60 7.11
C PHE A 5 10.04 2.96 7.18
N LYS A 6 11.31 3.02 6.78
CA LYS A 6 12.10 4.25 6.83
C LYS A 6 11.77 5.16 5.64
N SER A 7 11.36 6.38 5.98
CA SER A 7 11.24 7.53 5.09
C SER A 7 12.39 8.52 5.39
N LEU A 8 12.96 9.10 4.34
CA LEU A 8 13.95 10.17 4.47
C LEU A 8 13.34 11.47 5.02
N SER A 9 12.04 11.69 4.81
CA SER A 9 11.38 12.94 5.23
C SER A 9 10.75 12.87 6.62
N HIS A 10 10.31 11.69 7.07
CA HIS A 10 9.48 11.55 8.29
C HIS A 10 9.98 10.48 9.27
N GLY A 11 11.15 9.88 9.03
CA GLY A 11 11.64 8.78 9.86
C GLY A 11 10.84 7.50 9.63
N GLU A 12 10.55 6.75 10.68
CA GLU A 12 9.75 5.52 10.56
C GLU A 12 8.25 5.84 10.43
N ILE A 13 7.63 5.32 9.36
CA ILE A 13 6.21 5.50 9.09
C ILE A 13 5.52 4.15 8.83
N PRO A 14 4.24 3.99 9.21
CA PRO A 14 3.55 2.74 8.98
C PRO A 14 3.19 2.56 7.50
N PHE A 15 3.42 1.38 6.96
CA PHE A 15 2.98 0.97 5.63
C PHE A 15 2.48 -0.47 5.61
N GLY A 16 1.39 -0.70 4.89
CA GLY A 16 0.91 -2.04 4.57
C GLY A 16 -0.59 -2.25 4.70
N PHE A 17 -1.01 -3.51 4.61
CA PHE A 17 -2.41 -3.90 4.75
C PHE A 17 -2.86 -3.75 6.20
N PHE A 18 -3.96 -3.03 6.43
CA PHE A 18 -4.52 -2.84 7.78
C PHE A 18 -5.67 -3.80 8.11
N ASN A 19 -6.25 -4.48 7.11
CA ASN A 19 -7.28 -5.49 7.28
C ASN A 19 -7.11 -6.60 6.22
N ILE A 20 -7.15 -7.86 6.63
CA ILE A 20 -6.81 -9.01 5.77
C ILE A 20 -7.87 -9.32 4.70
N GLU A 21 -9.11 -8.84 4.86
CA GLU A 21 -10.22 -9.11 3.92
C GLU A 21 -10.33 -8.05 2.81
N THR A 22 -9.49 -7.02 2.86
CA THR A 22 -9.48 -5.93 1.88
C THR A 22 -8.13 -5.90 1.17
N ASP A 23 -8.11 -5.43 -0.08
CA ASP A 23 -6.86 -5.13 -0.76
C ASP A 23 -6.37 -3.69 -0.46
N MET A 24 -6.83 -3.04 0.61
CA MET A 24 -6.44 -1.67 0.89
C MET A 24 -5.17 -1.60 1.75
N ILE A 25 -4.25 -0.74 1.31
CA ILE A 25 -2.99 -0.46 2.01
C ILE A 25 -2.97 0.98 2.50
N LEU A 26 -2.27 1.20 3.60
CA LEU A 26 -1.93 2.54 4.07
C LEU A 26 -0.44 2.81 3.88
N LEU A 27 -0.11 4.07 3.65
CA LEU A 27 1.20 4.68 3.77
C LEU A 27 1.02 5.90 4.67
N ASN A 28 1.22 5.70 5.97
CA ASN A 28 0.83 6.64 7.01
C ASN A 28 -0.64 7.07 6.88
N ASN A 29 -0.90 8.29 6.39
CA ASN A 29 -2.24 8.83 6.21
C ASN A 29 -2.76 8.72 4.77
N TYR A 30 -1.97 8.18 3.84
CA TYR A 30 -2.37 7.94 2.47
C TYR A 30 -2.87 6.51 2.34
N PHE A 31 -4.00 6.33 1.66
CA PHE A 31 -4.60 5.01 1.45
C PHE A 31 -4.79 4.74 -0.03
N PHE A 32 -4.47 3.52 -0.43
CA PHE A 32 -4.55 3.05 -1.80
C PHE A 32 -5.17 1.66 -1.83
N PHE A 33 -5.91 1.34 -2.88
CA PHE A 33 -6.13 -0.07 -3.22
C PHE A 33 -4.81 -0.64 -3.74
N ALA A 34 -4.40 -1.81 -3.25
CA ALA A 34 -3.17 -2.48 -3.65
C ALA A 34 -3.18 -2.82 -5.14
N SER A 35 -4.36 -3.07 -5.70
CA SER A 35 -4.57 -3.20 -7.15
C SER A 35 -4.18 -1.92 -7.92
N ASP A 36 -4.58 -0.74 -7.43
CA ASP A 36 -4.22 0.55 -8.05
C ASP A 36 -2.75 0.88 -7.82
N PHE A 37 -2.23 0.67 -6.61
CA PHE A 37 -0.83 0.89 -6.29
C PHE A 37 0.07 0.02 -7.17
N ALA A 38 -0.24 -1.27 -7.31
CA ALA A 38 0.51 -2.19 -8.18
C ALA A 38 0.46 -1.77 -9.66
N LEU A 39 -0.68 -1.24 -10.13
CA LEU A 39 -0.79 -0.67 -11.47
C LEU A 39 0.11 0.56 -11.62
N TYR A 40 0.12 1.46 -10.64
CA TYR A 40 1.00 2.63 -10.67
C TYR A 40 2.48 2.28 -10.71
N ILE A 41 2.87 1.24 -9.97
CA ILE A 41 4.24 0.72 -10.03
C ILE A 41 4.54 0.09 -11.38
N THR A 42 3.59 -0.65 -11.96
CA THR A 42 3.69 -1.22 -13.31
C THR A 42 3.92 -0.12 -14.36
N ASP A 43 3.13 0.95 -14.30
CA ASP A 43 3.25 2.11 -15.20
C ASP A 43 4.57 2.85 -14.98
N LEU A 44 5.04 2.95 -13.73
CA LEU A 44 6.32 3.57 -13.37
C LEU A 44 7.51 2.75 -13.90
N ALA A 45 7.41 1.42 -13.83
CA ALA A 45 8.41 0.48 -14.33
C ALA A 45 8.55 0.51 -15.85
N ALA A 46 7.48 0.85 -16.57
CA ALA A 46 7.51 0.98 -18.03
C ALA A 46 8.17 2.28 -18.52
N LYS A 47 8.36 3.29 -17.66
CA LYS A 47 8.87 4.61 -18.04
C LYS A 47 10.37 4.73 -17.87
N SER A 48 10.99 5.48 -18.79
CA SER A 48 12.38 5.91 -18.63
C SER A 48 12.47 7.01 -17.55
N PRO A 49 13.60 7.13 -16.83
CA PRO A 49 13.77 8.16 -15.78
C PRO A 49 13.57 9.59 -16.30
N ASP A 50 13.93 9.84 -17.56
CA ASP A 50 13.88 11.14 -18.21
C ASP A 50 12.45 11.56 -18.61
N GLU A 51 11.51 10.60 -18.65
CA GLU A 51 10.09 10.84 -18.96
C GLU A 51 9.25 11.17 -17.71
N ILE A 52 9.85 11.18 -16.52
CA ILE A 52 9.13 11.27 -15.25
C ILE A 52 9.32 12.68 -14.67
N SER A 53 8.61 13.65 -15.23
CA SER A 53 8.65 15.03 -14.74
C SER A 53 7.81 15.21 -13.46
N VAL A 54 6.53 14.82 -13.47
CA VAL A 54 5.66 14.66 -12.30
C VAL A 54 4.52 13.71 -12.69
N LEU A 55 4.26 12.65 -11.91
CA LEU A 55 3.05 11.81 -12.06
C LEU A 55 2.07 12.11 -10.94
N ASN A 56 0.80 11.75 -11.12
CA ASN A 56 -0.21 11.87 -10.07
C ASN A 56 -0.92 10.53 -9.91
N TRP A 57 -0.84 9.96 -8.71
CA TRP A 57 -1.55 8.74 -8.34
C TRP A 57 -2.90 9.10 -7.72
N ASN A 58 -3.95 8.33 -8.02
CA ASN A 58 -5.18 8.48 -7.26
C ASN A 58 -5.03 7.76 -5.93
N GLY A 59 -5.48 8.38 -4.85
CA GLY A 59 -5.54 7.78 -3.53
C GLY A 59 -6.44 8.57 -2.61
N TYR A 60 -6.43 8.23 -1.34
CA TYR A 60 -7.21 8.91 -0.32
C TYR A 60 -6.27 9.42 0.77
N VAL A 61 -6.44 10.69 1.16
CA VAL A 61 -5.60 11.31 2.20
C VAL A 61 -6.49 11.60 3.40
N LEU A 62 -6.41 10.74 4.40
CA LEU A 62 -7.18 10.88 5.64
C LEU A 62 -6.47 11.84 6.60
N LYS A 63 -7.24 12.59 7.39
CA LYS A 63 -6.69 13.30 8.56
C LYS A 63 -6.51 12.30 9.69
N GLU A 64 -5.58 12.56 10.60
CA GLU A 64 -5.27 11.67 11.73
C GLU A 64 -6.52 11.22 12.51
N ASN A 65 -7.42 12.17 12.82
CA ASN A 65 -8.66 11.89 13.54
C ASN A 65 -9.65 11.00 12.76
N ASP A 66 -9.56 10.99 11.43
CA ASP A 66 -10.45 10.22 10.56
C ASP A 66 -9.91 8.81 10.29
N ILE A 67 -8.62 8.54 10.54
CA ILE A 67 -8.01 7.22 10.33
C ILE A 67 -8.57 6.19 11.31
N GLY A 68 -8.65 6.55 12.59
CA GLY A 68 -9.02 5.64 13.67
C GLY A 68 -7.83 4.92 14.31
N ASN A 69 -8.11 4.06 15.29
CA ASN A 69 -7.07 3.34 16.05
C ASN A 69 -7.04 1.86 15.66
N LEU A 70 -5.98 1.44 14.94
CA LEU A 70 -5.82 0.07 14.46
C LEU A 70 -5.76 -0.96 15.59
N MET A 71 -5.03 -0.69 16.68
CA MET A 71 -4.89 -1.66 17.78
C MET A 71 -6.19 -1.82 18.58
N ALA A 72 -6.94 -0.72 18.76
CA ALA A 72 -8.26 -0.78 19.37
C ALA A 72 -9.29 -1.49 18.48
N ALA A 73 -9.16 -1.36 17.15
CA ALA A 73 -10.01 -2.03 16.19
C ALA A 73 -9.74 -3.54 16.14
N ILE A 74 -8.46 -3.95 16.15
CA ILE A 74 -8.05 -5.36 16.19
C ILE A 74 -8.55 -6.05 17.46
N SER A 75 -8.48 -5.37 18.61
CA SER A 75 -8.99 -5.92 19.87
C SER A 75 -10.52 -5.89 19.99
N GLY A 76 -11.23 -5.26 19.04
CA GLY A 76 -12.68 -5.10 19.07
C GLY A 76 -13.20 -4.21 20.20
N VAL A 77 -12.32 -3.49 20.90
CA VAL A 77 -12.67 -2.70 22.09
C VAL A 77 -13.27 -1.35 21.71
N TYR A 78 -12.75 -0.74 20.63
CA TYR A 78 -13.23 0.56 20.16
C TYR A 78 -13.06 0.67 18.65
N LEU A 79 -14.19 0.87 17.97
CA LEU A 79 -14.25 1.04 16.52
C LEU A 79 -14.53 2.51 16.22
N SER A 80 -13.51 3.23 15.74
CA SER A 80 -13.62 4.61 15.30
C SER A 80 -12.82 4.87 14.03
N GLY A 81 -13.15 5.97 13.35
CA GLY A 81 -12.53 6.35 12.09
C GLY A 81 -12.76 5.30 10.99
N PHE A 82 -12.06 5.51 9.88
CA PHE A 82 -12.13 4.66 8.72
C PHE A 82 -11.74 3.21 9.04
N ILE A 83 -10.62 3.00 9.75
CA ILE A 83 -10.14 1.66 10.12
C ILE A 83 -11.18 0.94 10.99
N GLY A 84 -11.71 1.61 12.03
CA GLY A 84 -12.69 1.01 12.92
C GLY A 84 -13.96 0.59 12.19
N GLU A 85 -14.43 1.41 11.24
CA GLU A 85 -15.60 1.03 10.44
C GLU A 85 -15.32 -0.19 9.56
N VAL A 86 -14.16 -0.28 8.91
CA VAL A 86 -13.77 -1.49 8.14
C VAL A 86 -13.73 -2.73 9.02
N TYR A 87 -13.19 -2.63 10.24
CA TYR A 87 -13.20 -3.75 11.20
C TYR A 87 -14.60 -4.11 11.73
N GLY A 88 -15.58 -3.20 11.63
CA GLY A 88 -16.98 -3.51 11.88
C GLY A 88 -17.58 -4.45 10.84
N TYR A 89 -17.13 -4.39 9.58
CA TYR A 89 -17.51 -5.31 8.51
C TYR A 89 -16.65 -6.57 8.50
N PHE A 90 -15.36 -6.42 8.77
CA PHE A 90 -14.36 -7.49 8.73
C PHE A 90 -13.58 -7.54 10.06
N PRO A 91 -14.17 -8.12 11.12
CA PRO A 91 -13.51 -8.25 12.42
C PRO A 91 -12.21 -9.06 12.32
N PHE A 92 -11.31 -8.84 13.27
CA PHE A 92 -10.09 -9.64 13.37
C PHE A 92 -10.45 -11.12 13.58
N PRO A 93 -9.81 -12.06 12.86
CA PRO A 93 -10.16 -13.48 12.97
C PRO A 93 -9.86 -14.00 14.38
N HIS A 94 -10.79 -14.78 14.93
CA HIS A 94 -10.60 -15.45 16.23
C HIS A 94 -9.56 -16.58 16.17
N GLU A 95 -9.37 -17.17 14.99
CA GLU A 95 -8.41 -18.24 14.74
C GLU A 95 -7.13 -17.65 14.14
N PRO A 96 -5.97 -17.74 14.82
CA PRO A 96 -4.71 -17.18 14.33
C PRO A 96 -4.29 -17.72 12.95
N ASP A 97 -4.60 -18.97 12.64
CA ASP A 97 -4.26 -19.58 11.35
C ASP A 97 -5.02 -18.96 10.17
N LYS A 98 -6.18 -18.36 10.44
CA LYS A 98 -6.97 -17.62 9.44
C LYS A 98 -6.46 -16.20 9.24
N PHE A 99 -5.50 -15.75 10.04
CA PHE A 99 -4.85 -14.48 9.85
C PHE A 99 -3.90 -14.56 8.65
N LYS A 100 -4.46 -14.42 7.46
CA LYS A 100 -3.77 -14.47 6.16
C LYS A 100 -4.37 -13.43 5.23
N GLN A 101 -3.53 -12.70 4.50
CA GLN A 101 -3.98 -11.68 3.56
C GLN A 101 -4.79 -12.35 2.44
N ASN A 102 -6.05 -11.96 2.30
CA ASN A 102 -6.95 -12.53 1.31
C ASN A 102 -6.55 -12.05 -0.10
N PRO A 103 -6.13 -12.95 -1.01
CA PRO A 103 -5.76 -12.56 -2.37
C PRO A 103 -6.96 -12.06 -3.18
N GLU A 104 -8.17 -12.40 -2.75
CA GLU A 104 -9.41 -11.92 -3.34
C GLU A 104 -9.95 -10.66 -2.67
N GLY A 105 -9.16 -9.97 -1.83
CA GLY A 105 -9.56 -8.72 -1.17
C GLY A 105 -10.06 -7.64 -2.13
N TYR A 106 -9.65 -7.66 -3.40
CA TYR A 106 -10.17 -6.77 -4.44
C TYR A 106 -11.69 -6.93 -4.68
N LYS A 107 -12.30 -8.06 -4.31
CA LYS A 107 -13.75 -8.27 -4.41
C LYS A 107 -14.52 -7.39 -3.42
N THR A 108 -13.89 -6.95 -2.33
CA THR A 108 -14.53 -6.05 -1.35
C THR A 108 -14.38 -4.57 -1.72
N ARG A 109 -13.68 -4.25 -2.83
CA ARG A 109 -13.40 -2.87 -3.27
C ARG A 109 -14.61 -1.96 -3.27
N ASN A 110 -15.72 -2.37 -3.88
CA ASN A 110 -16.92 -1.51 -3.97
C ASN A 110 -17.44 -1.11 -2.58
N LEU A 111 -17.40 -2.03 -1.62
CA LEU A 111 -17.80 -1.76 -0.24
C LEU A 111 -16.80 -0.78 0.42
N ILE A 112 -15.51 -1.10 0.37
CA ILE A 112 -14.45 -0.30 1.01
C ILE A 112 -14.36 1.11 0.42
N GLU A 113 -14.49 1.23 -0.90
CA GLU A 113 -14.53 2.51 -1.60
C GLU A 113 -15.75 3.33 -1.17
N GLY A 114 -16.91 2.69 -0.99
CA GLY A 114 -18.10 3.34 -0.44
C GLY A 114 -17.91 3.82 1.01
N ILE A 115 -17.12 3.09 1.81
CA ILE A 115 -16.79 3.47 3.19
C ILE A 115 -15.86 4.68 3.20
N ILE A 116 -14.69 4.59 2.56
CA ILE A 116 -13.68 5.65 2.64
C ILE A 116 -14.17 6.97 2.04
N LYS A 117 -15.04 6.94 1.02
CA LYS A 117 -15.63 8.13 0.40
C LYS A 117 -16.50 8.96 1.34
N ARG A 118 -16.98 8.38 2.45
CA ARG A 118 -17.69 9.15 3.49
C ARG A 118 -16.75 10.00 4.35
N TYR A 119 -15.47 9.60 4.43
CA TYR A 119 -14.44 10.33 5.16
C TYR A 119 -13.76 11.34 4.26
N VAL A 120 -13.33 10.93 3.07
CA VAL A 120 -12.53 11.77 2.18
C VAL A 120 -12.80 11.48 0.70
N PRO A 121 -12.73 12.49 -0.19
CA PRO A 121 -12.83 12.26 -1.63
C PRO A 121 -11.55 11.60 -2.19
N LEU A 122 -11.67 11.00 -3.37
CA LEU A 122 -10.51 10.57 -4.14
C LEU A 122 -9.66 11.79 -4.50
N THR A 123 -8.35 11.70 -4.26
CA THR A 123 -7.39 12.80 -4.37
C THR A 123 -6.22 12.42 -5.27
N LYS A 124 -5.61 13.41 -5.91
CA LYS A 124 -4.36 13.25 -6.68
C LYS A 124 -3.17 13.44 -5.74
N ILE A 125 -2.40 12.39 -5.53
CA ILE A 125 -1.17 12.38 -4.75
C ILE A 125 0.00 12.54 -5.73
N PRO A 126 0.79 13.62 -5.63
CA PRO A 126 1.89 13.87 -6.56
C PRO A 126 3.01 12.85 -6.35
N LEU A 127 3.64 12.47 -7.45
CA LEU A 127 4.80 11.60 -7.48
C LEU A 127 5.93 12.30 -8.22
N SER A 128 7.11 12.34 -7.62
CA SER A 128 8.32 12.82 -8.28
C SER A 128 9.47 11.85 -8.06
N LEU A 129 10.31 11.71 -9.08
CA LEU A 129 11.55 10.96 -9.01
C LEU A 129 12.75 11.90 -9.09
N SER A 130 13.77 11.62 -8.29
CA SER A 130 15.10 12.17 -8.49
C SER A 130 15.98 11.11 -9.12
N SER A 131 16.22 11.21 -10.43
CA SER A 131 17.07 10.27 -11.17
C SER A 131 18.53 10.30 -10.71
N GLN A 132 19.02 11.46 -10.25
CA GLN A 132 20.37 11.60 -9.69
C GLN A 132 20.52 10.92 -8.32
N ALA A 133 19.54 11.09 -7.43
CA ALA A 133 19.59 10.53 -6.07
C ALA A 133 19.01 9.11 -5.97
N LEU A 134 18.33 8.63 -7.02
CA LEU A 134 17.52 7.39 -7.00
C LEU A 134 16.49 7.41 -5.87
N GLU A 135 15.83 8.55 -5.71
CA GLU A 135 14.80 8.77 -4.70
C GLU A 135 13.43 8.89 -5.34
N ILE A 136 12.42 8.47 -4.60
CA ILE A 136 11.01 8.60 -4.96
C ILE A 136 10.26 9.33 -3.86
N LYS A 137 9.50 10.35 -4.26
CA LYS A 137 8.61 11.09 -3.37
C LYS A 137 7.16 10.79 -3.74
N ILE A 138 6.41 10.22 -2.80
CA ILE A 138 4.98 9.93 -2.89
C ILE A 138 4.26 10.90 -1.96
N GLY A 139 3.63 11.93 -2.52
CA GLY A 139 3.11 13.07 -1.77
C GLY A 139 4.19 13.68 -0.87
N ASP A 140 4.03 13.56 0.44
CA ASP A 140 4.97 14.11 1.43
C ASP A 140 6.08 13.13 1.85
N TYR A 141 5.98 11.86 1.44
CA TYR A 141 6.90 10.79 1.85
C TYR A 141 8.00 10.58 0.85
N LEU A 142 9.25 10.82 1.27
CA LEU A 142 10.44 10.63 0.46
C LEU A 142 11.13 9.32 0.86
N PHE A 143 11.47 8.49 -0.12
CA PHE A 143 12.20 7.25 0.07
C PHE A 143 13.45 7.24 -0.78
N GLU A 144 14.54 6.73 -0.20
CA GLU A 144 15.64 6.21 -0.98
C GLU A 144 15.23 4.92 -1.69
N LYS A 145 16.00 4.55 -2.72
CA LYS A 145 15.76 3.33 -3.50
C LYS A 145 15.53 2.08 -2.64
N VAL A 146 16.38 1.86 -1.64
CA VAL A 146 16.32 0.65 -0.80
C VAL A 146 15.04 0.64 0.04
N GLY A 147 14.71 1.73 0.73
CA GLY A 147 13.48 1.84 1.50
C GLY A 147 12.23 1.67 0.61
N PHE A 148 12.25 2.18 -0.62
CA PHE A 148 11.17 1.95 -1.57
C PHE A 148 11.05 0.48 -1.99
N HIS A 149 12.17 -0.22 -2.21
CA HIS A 149 12.15 -1.66 -2.49
C HIS A 149 11.52 -2.46 -1.35
N GLU A 150 11.79 -2.09 -0.10
CA GLU A 150 11.18 -2.75 1.07
C GLU A 150 9.66 -2.66 1.05
N LEU A 151 9.08 -1.52 0.63
CA LEU A 151 7.63 -1.39 0.46
C LEU A 151 7.09 -2.38 -0.60
N LEU A 152 7.78 -2.49 -1.74
CA LEU A 152 7.37 -3.38 -2.83
C LEU A 152 7.51 -4.86 -2.46
N LEU A 153 8.57 -5.21 -1.75
CA LEU A 153 8.81 -6.57 -1.24
C LEU A 153 7.78 -6.95 -0.18
N TYR A 154 7.39 -6.00 0.69
CA TYR A 154 6.28 -6.20 1.62
C TYR A 154 4.99 -6.55 0.88
N LEU A 155 4.63 -5.80 -0.18
CA LEU A 155 3.43 -6.12 -0.97
C LEU A 155 3.55 -7.47 -1.68
N TRP A 156 4.73 -7.80 -2.20
CA TRP A 156 4.99 -9.07 -2.87
C TRP A 156 4.69 -10.27 -1.99
N VAL A 157 5.14 -10.27 -0.74
CA VAL A 157 4.90 -11.38 0.20
C VAL A 157 3.49 -11.40 0.79
N GLY A 158 2.68 -10.35 0.55
CA GLY A 158 1.33 -10.20 1.12
C GLY A 158 1.33 -9.56 2.49
N GLY A 159 2.37 -8.79 2.76
CA GLY A 159 2.68 -8.24 4.07
C GLY A 159 2.89 -9.30 5.13
N TYR A 160 2.66 -8.92 6.38
CA TYR A 160 2.56 -9.84 7.50
C TYR A 160 1.09 -9.84 7.90
N PRO A 161 0.32 -10.87 7.53
CA PRO A 161 0.70 -12.27 7.73
C PRO A 161 0.98 -13.15 6.49
N ARG A 162 1.33 -12.53 5.35
CA ARG A 162 1.49 -13.15 4.02
C ARG A 162 0.18 -13.52 3.36
N TRP A 163 0.24 -13.81 2.06
CA TRP A 163 -0.89 -14.26 1.27
C TRP A 163 -1.48 -15.58 1.78
N LYS A 164 -2.81 -15.66 1.79
CA LYS A 164 -3.53 -16.90 2.05
C LYS A 164 -3.17 -17.95 1.00
N ASP A 165 -2.89 -19.15 1.47
CA ASP A 165 -2.49 -20.30 0.65
C ASP A 165 -1.27 -20.03 -0.26
N GLU A 166 -0.46 -19.01 0.08
CA GLU A 166 0.67 -18.51 -0.73
C GLU A 166 0.28 -18.02 -2.14
N VAL A 167 -1.00 -17.78 -2.37
CA VAL A 167 -1.54 -17.33 -3.66
C VAL A 167 -1.43 -15.82 -3.78
N LYS A 168 -0.67 -15.34 -4.78
CA LYS A 168 -0.51 -13.92 -5.07
C LYS A 168 -1.60 -13.43 -6.04
N PRO A 169 -2.23 -12.27 -5.79
CA PRO A 169 -3.16 -11.68 -6.76
C PRO A 169 -2.49 -11.38 -8.10
N GLY A 170 -3.26 -11.45 -9.19
CA GLY A 170 -2.73 -11.20 -10.53
C GLY A 170 -2.08 -9.82 -10.72
N TYR A 171 -2.55 -8.79 -9.99
CA TYR A 171 -1.93 -7.46 -10.03
C TYR A 171 -0.53 -7.42 -9.39
N ILE A 172 -0.28 -8.22 -8.35
CA ILE A 172 1.04 -8.35 -7.73
C ILE A 172 2.01 -9.06 -8.66
N ILE A 173 1.55 -10.13 -9.33
CA ILE A 173 2.36 -10.87 -10.31
C ILE A 173 2.78 -9.94 -11.46
N LYS A 174 1.82 -9.21 -12.05
CA LYS A 174 2.09 -8.25 -13.13
C LYS A 174 3.05 -7.14 -12.69
N MET A 175 2.88 -6.62 -11.48
CA MET A 175 3.81 -5.63 -10.92
C MET A 175 5.23 -6.17 -10.85
N LYS A 176 5.42 -7.38 -10.31
CA LYS A 176 6.74 -8.03 -10.23
C LYS A 176 7.35 -8.22 -11.61
N GLU A 177 6.57 -8.68 -12.58
CA GLU A 177 7.04 -8.89 -13.96
C GLU A 177 7.50 -7.58 -14.60
N ALA A 178 6.70 -6.52 -14.50
CA ALA A 178 7.04 -5.20 -15.02
C ALA A 178 8.31 -4.63 -14.38
N ILE A 179 8.46 -4.75 -13.06
CA ILE A 179 9.67 -4.35 -12.34
C ILE A 179 10.89 -5.14 -12.81
N THR A 180 10.75 -6.46 -12.98
CA THR A 180 11.85 -7.34 -13.40
C THR A 180 12.36 -6.99 -14.80
N LEU A 181 11.46 -6.58 -15.70
CA LEU A 181 11.77 -6.19 -17.07
C LEU A 181 12.14 -4.70 -17.21
N SER A 182 12.07 -3.93 -16.13
CA SER A 182 12.24 -2.48 -16.17
C SER A 182 13.68 -2.07 -16.42
N CYS A 183 13.87 -1.11 -17.32
CA CYS A 183 15.13 -0.39 -17.48
C CYS A 183 15.28 0.79 -16.50
N ASN A 184 14.28 1.08 -15.68
CA ASN A 184 14.30 2.21 -14.76
C ASN A 184 15.26 1.91 -13.58
N PRO A 185 16.33 2.71 -13.36
CA PRO A 185 17.33 2.49 -12.31
C PRO A 185 16.77 2.45 -10.90
N LEU A 186 15.58 3.04 -10.67
CA LEU A 186 14.88 2.93 -9.40
C LEU A 186 14.62 1.48 -9.03
N PHE A 187 14.35 0.60 -9.99
CA PHE A 187 14.07 -0.82 -9.72
C PHE A 187 15.33 -1.70 -9.77
N LYS A 188 16.47 -1.15 -10.19
CA LYS A 188 17.70 -1.94 -10.32
C LYS A 188 18.17 -2.47 -8.97
N GLY A 189 18.29 -3.79 -8.89
CA GLY A 189 18.81 -4.53 -7.73
C GLY A 189 17.73 -5.07 -6.79
N ILE A 190 16.44 -4.82 -7.06
CA ILE A 190 15.37 -5.48 -6.32
C ILE A 190 15.35 -6.98 -6.65
N VAL A 191 15.18 -7.83 -5.63
CA VAL A 191 15.08 -9.28 -5.78
C VAL A 191 13.80 -9.74 -5.08
N PHE A 192 12.88 -10.31 -5.84
CA PHE A 192 11.66 -10.91 -5.33
C PHE A 192 11.92 -12.39 -5.04
N GLU A 193 12.05 -12.74 -3.76
CA GLU A 193 12.17 -14.12 -3.27
C GLU A 193 10.82 -14.86 -3.21
#